data_AF-A0AA95I6Y5-F1
#
_entry.id   AF-A0AA95I6Y5-F1
#
_cell.length_a   1.000
_cell.length_b   1.000
_cell.length_c   1.000
_cell.angle_alpha   90.00
_cell.angle_beta   90.00
_cell.angle_gamma   90.00
#
_symmetry.space_group_name_H-M   'P 1'
#
loop_
_entity.id
_entity.type
_entity.pdbx_description
1 polymer ?
#
loop_
_entity_poly.entity_id
_entity_poly.type
_entity_poly.pdbx_seq_one_letter_code
_entity_poly.pdbx_strand_id
1 'polypeptide(L)'
;MQDYSLDVAAERIKHPKTKEYFQEVMSSYAIGNYRSAVLSLYAIVISDLVFKLKDQVERESDPGAEKILKEVEQEKKKDITSSKWEKLLVEKVFQETKLLELSDKANIEYLKDHRNLSAHPNILDTEDNVLFTPNKETVRAHIRNMLEGVLTKSSTHTAKLVDLIITKLPQMYELANDTTEFERMLVKRYLGEMNGKALTSLFKKLWKFTYRLDDDDCDENREVNAITVELINRIYPDLVIKCLSDDPVYYSQVSFGKKQINKLIDLFNQSPRLFILLDEDVQKQLDTEIRRYNSLFVRAWFLSSDPEEHLNKVVPHLSSREFNYITLNRLEELARTVNKMNVYRKMLIKYLSSANNYSGAIRRIEIVKRKLEEFEEDELNELLKVMNSNSQIYNAYGCGDLVNDIQETAENNFGIRIDLSPYSNLS
;
A
#
# COMPACT_ATOMS: atom_id res chain seq x y z
N MET A 1 -5.55 -8.75 -36.22
CA MET A 1 -5.26 -9.76 -35.18
C MET A 1 -3.74 -9.86 -35.14
N GLN A 2 -3.08 -9.41 -34.08
CA GLN A 2 -1.60 -9.47 -34.00
C GLN A 2 -1.19 -10.93 -33.76
N ASP A 3 -0.33 -11.49 -34.60
CA ASP A 3 0.21 -12.83 -34.40
C ASP A 3 0.97 -12.91 -33.06
N TYR A 4 0.76 -14.00 -32.31
CA TYR A 4 1.44 -14.21 -31.03
C TYR A 4 2.95 -14.35 -31.24
N SER A 5 3.75 -13.42 -30.69
CA SER A 5 5.22 -13.48 -30.72
C SER A 5 5.75 -14.35 -29.57
N LEU A 6 6.45 -15.43 -29.92
CA LEU A 6 7.13 -16.30 -28.96
C LEU A 6 8.26 -15.54 -28.24
N ASP A 7 8.99 -14.66 -28.93
CA ASP A 7 10.10 -13.89 -28.36
C ASP A 7 9.60 -12.93 -27.26
N VAL A 8 8.53 -12.19 -27.52
CA VAL A 8 7.92 -11.28 -26.53
C VAL A 8 7.38 -12.06 -25.32
N ALA A 9 6.86 -13.26 -25.54
CA ALA A 9 6.36 -14.11 -24.46
C ALA A 9 7.51 -14.74 -23.64
N ALA A 10 8.61 -15.14 -24.29
CA ALA A 10 9.80 -15.67 -23.63
C ALA A 10 10.43 -14.64 -22.67
N GLU A 11 10.36 -13.35 -23.02
CA GLU A 11 10.84 -12.27 -22.14
C GLU A 11 10.09 -12.19 -20.81
N ARG A 12 8.86 -12.71 -20.75
CA ARG A 12 8.00 -12.73 -19.55
C ARG A 12 8.25 -13.92 -18.62
N ILE A 13 9.16 -14.83 -18.97
CA ILE A 13 9.57 -15.92 -18.06
C ILE A 13 10.25 -15.29 -16.84
N LYS A 14 9.70 -15.55 -15.66
CA LYS A 14 10.13 -14.89 -14.41
C LYS A 14 11.43 -15.46 -13.85
N HIS A 15 11.56 -16.79 -13.83
CA HIS A 15 12.68 -17.45 -13.17
C HIS A 15 13.95 -17.36 -14.06
N PRO A 16 15.07 -16.76 -13.57
CA PRO A 16 16.23 -16.46 -14.41
C PRO A 16 16.82 -17.70 -15.10
N LYS A 17 16.96 -18.82 -14.37
CA LYS A 17 17.48 -20.07 -14.96
C LYS A 17 16.52 -20.68 -15.97
N THR A 18 15.21 -20.56 -15.75
CA THR A 18 14.21 -21.04 -16.72
C THR A 18 14.33 -20.24 -18.01
N LYS A 19 14.48 -18.91 -17.89
CA LYS A 19 14.67 -18.01 -19.03
C LYS A 19 15.95 -18.31 -19.81
N GLU A 20 17.05 -18.55 -19.11
CA GLU A 20 18.33 -18.98 -19.70
C GLU A 20 18.16 -20.30 -20.48
N TYR A 21 17.65 -21.35 -19.84
CA TYR A 21 17.47 -22.65 -20.50
C TYR A 21 16.50 -22.58 -21.68
N PHE A 22 15.47 -21.72 -21.59
CA PHE A 22 14.49 -21.56 -22.67
C PHE A 22 15.09 -21.02 -23.97
N GLN A 23 16.25 -20.34 -23.92
CA GLN A 23 16.97 -19.91 -25.12
C GLN A 23 17.39 -21.11 -26.00
N GLU A 24 17.67 -22.27 -25.41
CA GLU A 24 17.99 -23.50 -26.15
C GLU A 24 16.79 -24.01 -26.96
N VAL A 25 15.58 -23.88 -26.42
CA VAL A 25 14.33 -24.25 -27.10
C VAL A 25 14.10 -23.34 -28.30
N MET A 26 14.25 -22.02 -28.11
CA MET A 26 14.06 -21.04 -29.17
C MET A 26 15.10 -21.21 -30.28
N SER A 27 16.38 -21.42 -29.92
CA SER A 27 17.44 -21.69 -30.89
C SER A 27 17.17 -22.97 -31.69
N SER A 28 16.85 -24.07 -31.00
CA SER A 28 16.53 -25.36 -31.64
C SER A 28 15.31 -25.26 -32.57
N TYR A 29 14.28 -24.53 -32.15
CA TYR A 29 13.09 -24.29 -32.96
C TYR A 29 13.41 -23.47 -34.21
N ALA A 30 14.19 -22.39 -34.07
CA ALA A 30 14.52 -21.49 -35.17
C ALA A 30 15.34 -22.18 -36.28
N ILE A 31 16.26 -23.08 -35.91
CA ILE A 31 17.10 -23.82 -36.88
C ILE A 31 16.47 -25.12 -37.40
N GLY A 32 15.23 -25.44 -37.00
CA GLY A 32 14.50 -26.62 -37.47
C GLY A 32 14.78 -27.93 -36.72
N ASN A 33 15.48 -27.86 -35.58
CA ASN A 33 15.73 -29.02 -34.71
C ASN A 33 14.52 -29.30 -33.80
N TYR A 34 13.37 -29.62 -34.41
CA TYR A 34 12.07 -29.77 -33.72
C TYR A 34 12.07 -30.85 -32.64
N ARG A 35 12.76 -31.98 -32.88
CA ARG A 35 12.92 -33.05 -31.90
C ARG A 35 13.61 -32.55 -30.63
N SER A 36 14.77 -31.88 -30.81
CA SER A 36 15.54 -31.30 -29.71
C SER A 36 14.76 -30.20 -28.99
N ALA A 37 14.04 -29.36 -29.73
CA ALA A 37 13.20 -28.31 -29.14
C ALA A 37 12.13 -28.90 -28.20
N VAL A 38 11.46 -30.00 -28.58
CA VAL A 38 10.47 -30.69 -27.74
C VAL A 38 11.10 -31.33 -26.51
N LEU A 39 12.25 -32.01 -26.68
CA LEU A 39 13.02 -32.62 -25.59
C LEU A 39 13.41 -31.56 -24.53
N SER A 40 14.03 -30.46 -24.97
CA SER A 40 14.45 -29.37 -24.09
C SER A 40 13.26 -28.66 -23.44
N LEU A 41 12.19 -28.40 -24.21
CA LEU A 41 11.00 -27.71 -23.68
C LEU A 41 10.37 -28.49 -22.52
N TYR A 42 10.21 -29.81 -22.66
CA TYR A 42 9.65 -30.63 -21.59
C TYR A 42 10.54 -30.63 -20.33
N ALA A 43 11.87 -30.77 -20.50
CA ALA A 43 12.81 -30.72 -19.37
C ALA A 43 12.76 -29.37 -18.62
N ILE A 44 12.62 -28.27 -19.37
CA ILE A 44 12.51 -26.91 -18.80
C ILE A 44 11.19 -26.74 -18.06
N VAL A 45 10.07 -27.22 -18.60
CA VAL A 45 8.76 -27.18 -17.92
C VAL A 45 8.81 -27.92 -16.59
N ILE A 46 9.36 -29.13 -16.56
CA ILE A 46 9.50 -29.90 -15.31
C ILE A 46 10.41 -29.17 -14.31
N SER A 47 11.53 -28.61 -14.77
CA SER A 47 12.46 -27.85 -13.93
C SER A 47 11.81 -26.58 -13.36
N ASP A 48 11.04 -25.87 -14.16
CA ASP A 48 10.33 -24.66 -13.77
C ASP A 48 9.25 -24.93 -12.71
N LEU A 49 8.52 -26.05 -12.83
CA LEU A 49 7.59 -26.48 -11.78
C LEU A 49 8.31 -26.74 -10.44
N VAL A 50 9.49 -27.37 -10.48
CA VAL A 50 10.31 -27.56 -9.26
C VAL A 50 10.79 -26.23 -8.71
N PHE A 51 11.26 -25.30 -9.56
CA PHE A 51 11.68 -23.97 -9.11
C PHE A 51 10.53 -23.21 -8.45
N LYS A 52 9.31 -23.28 -9.02
CA LYS A 52 8.13 -22.65 -8.43
C LYS A 52 7.75 -23.23 -7.07
N LEU A 53 7.80 -24.54 -6.90
CA LEU A 53 7.57 -25.17 -5.59
C LEU A 53 8.64 -24.74 -4.57
N LYS A 54 9.91 -24.66 -4.97
CA LYS A 54 10.98 -24.18 -4.09
C LYS A 54 10.78 -22.73 -3.68
N ASP A 55 10.38 -21.90 -4.63
CA ASP A 55 10.06 -20.49 -4.39
C ASP A 55 8.91 -20.33 -3.39
N GLN A 56 7.85 -21.15 -3.50
CA GLN A 56 6.77 -21.22 -2.51
C GLN A 56 7.26 -21.62 -1.12
N VAL A 57 8.20 -22.57 -1.01
CA VAL A 57 8.76 -22.96 0.29
C VAL A 57 9.63 -21.86 0.88
N GLU A 58 10.56 -21.31 0.08
CA GLU A 58 11.57 -20.37 0.56
C GLU A 58 10.98 -18.99 0.88
N ARG A 59 10.04 -18.50 0.06
CA ARG A 59 9.46 -17.15 0.23
C ARG A 59 8.18 -17.14 1.04
N GLU A 60 7.37 -18.20 0.92
CA GLU A 60 6.01 -18.24 1.48
C GLU A 60 5.87 -19.21 2.65
N SER A 61 6.90 -20.04 2.91
CA SER A 61 6.84 -21.11 3.91
C SER A 61 5.65 -22.06 3.69
N ASP A 62 5.30 -22.36 2.42
CA ASP A 62 4.15 -23.21 2.09
C ASP A 62 4.42 -24.69 2.46
N PRO A 63 3.72 -25.26 3.46
CA PRO A 63 3.94 -26.64 3.90
C PRO A 63 3.43 -27.66 2.88
N GLY A 64 2.48 -27.29 2.02
CA GLY A 64 2.00 -28.12 0.92
C GLY A 64 3.06 -28.24 -0.18
N ALA A 65 3.67 -27.13 -0.58
CA ALA A 65 4.78 -27.14 -1.52
C ALA A 65 5.97 -27.96 -0.99
N GLU A 66 6.30 -27.81 0.30
CA GLU A 66 7.36 -28.58 0.97
C GLU A 66 7.05 -30.08 0.97
N LYS A 67 5.79 -30.45 1.24
CA LYS A 67 5.33 -31.84 1.19
C LYS A 67 5.47 -32.43 -0.21
N ILE A 68 5.02 -31.71 -1.25
CA ILE A 68 5.12 -32.18 -2.64
C ILE A 68 6.57 -32.39 -3.04
N LEU A 69 7.46 -31.45 -2.71
CA LEU A 69 8.89 -31.59 -2.98
C LEU A 69 9.48 -32.83 -2.30
N LYS A 70 9.15 -33.07 -1.03
CA LYS A 70 9.61 -34.28 -0.30
C LYS A 70 9.11 -35.57 -0.95
N GLU A 71 7.84 -35.64 -1.33
CA GLU A 71 7.26 -36.82 -1.99
C GLU A 71 7.91 -37.09 -3.36
N VAL A 72 8.11 -36.04 -4.16
CA VAL A 72 8.76 -36.14 -5.48
C VAL A 72 10.24 -36.54 -5.34
N GLU A 73 10.97 -35.99 -4.37
CA GLU A 73 12.36 -36.37 -4.08
C GLU A 73 12.48 -37.83 -3.64
N GLN A 74 11.55 -38.31 -2.81
CA GLN A 74 11.51 -39.71 -2.41
C GLN A 74 11.28 -40.64 -3.61
N GLU A 75 10.36 -40.29 -4.51
CA GLU A 75 10.11 -41.09 -5.71
C GLU A 75 11.31 -41.09 -6.66
N LYS A 76 11.96 -39.95 -6.86
CA LYS A 76 13.18 -39.83 -7.67
C LYS A 76 14.35 -40.64 -7.09
N LYS A 77 14.45 -40.75 -5.75
CA LYS A 77 15.49 -41.56 -5.08
C LYS A 77 15.29 -43.07 -5.25
N LYS A 78 14.05 -43.54 -5.47
CA LYS A 78 13.79 -44.97 -5.72
C LYS A 78 14.33 -45.42 -7.08
N ASP A 79 14.19 -44.57 -8.10
CA ASP A 79 14.70 -44.82 -9.45
C ASP A 79 14.98 -43.49 -10.17
N ILE A 80 16.26 -43.14 -10.25
CA ILE A 80 16.75 -41.89 -10.85
C ILE A 80 16.45 -41.86 -12.37
N THR A 81 16.36 -43.02 -13.02
CA THR A 81 16.13 -43.13 -14.47
C THR A 81 14.66 -43.11 -14.87
N SER A 82 13.75 -43.27 -13.90
CA SER A 82 12.32 -43.33 -14.16
C SER A 82 11.71 -41.95 -14.43
N SER A 83 10.87 -41.84 -15.47
CA SER A 83 10.01 -40.66 -15.68
C SER A 83 8.78 -40.63 -14.76
N LYS A 84 8.65 -41.58 -13.83
CA LYS A 84 7.52 -41.67 -12.89
C LYS A 84 7.43 -40.46 -11.97
N TRP A 85 8.56 -39.96 -11.46
CA TRP A 85 8.57 -38.79 -10.58
C TRP A 85 8.09 -37.52 -11.28
N GLU A 86 8.36 -37.38 -12.60
CA GLU A 86 7.88 -36.25 -13.40
C GLU A 86 6.35 -36.27 -13.50
N LYS A 87 5.77 -37.46 -13.73
CA LYS A 87 4.31 -37.63 -13.75
C LYS A 87 3.69 -37.32 -12.38
N LEU A 88 4.32 -37.79 -11.30
CA LEU A 88 3.88 -37.51 -9.94
C LEU A 88 3.92 -36.00 -9.64
N LEU A 89 4.99 -35.31 -10.04
CA LEU A 89 5.13 -33.86 -9.88
C LEU A 89 3.97 -33.12 -10.56
N VAL A 90 3.70 -33.40 -11.84
CA VAL A 90 2.63 -32.72 -12.59
C VAL A 90 1.26 -32.98 -11.95
N GLU A 91 0.98 -34.22 -11.53
CA GLU A 91 -0.29 -34.57 -10.87
C GLU A 91 -0.46 -33.83 -9.54
N LYS A 92 0.58 -33.83 -8.70
CA LYS A 92 0.58 -33.16 -7.40
C LYS A 92 0.44 -31.66 -7.53
N VAL A 93 1.19 -31.05 -8.44
CA VAL A 93 1.09 -29.61 -8.73
C VAL A 93 -0.34 -29.26 -9.17
N PHE A 94 -0.94 -30.04 -10.07
CA PHE A 94 -2.31 -29.83 -10.51
C PHE A 94 -3.33 -29.96 -9.37
N GLN A 95 -3.26 -31.03 -8.58
CA GLN A 95 -4.24 -31.33 -7.54
C GLN A 95 -4.10 -30.44 -6.30
N GLU A 96 -2.87 -30.07 -5.92
CA GLU A 96 -2.58 -29.51 -4.60
C GLU A 96 -2.18 -28.01 -4.63
N THR A 97 -1.68 -27.48 -5.75
CA THR A 97 -1.06 -26.13 -5.78
C THR A 97 -1.82 -25.07 -6.59
N LYS A 98 -2.88 -25.45 -7.32
CA LYS A 98 -3.64 -24.57 -8.24
C LYS A 98 -2.78 -23.80 -9.26
N LEU A 99 -1.52 -24.22 -9.47
CA LEU A 99 -0.61 -23.61 -10.46
C LEU A 99 -0.99 -23.94 -11.90
N LEU A 100 -1.69 -25.05 -12.08
CA LEU A 100 -2.09 -25.59 -13.37
C LEU A 100 -3.61 -25.65 -13.44
N GLU A 101 -4.16 -25.19 -14.55
CA GLU A 101 -5.53 -25.47 -14.96
C GLU A 101 -5.61 -26.84 -15.63
N LEU A 102 -6.82 -27.36 -15.83
CA LEU A 102 -7.03 -28.64 -16.50
C LEU A 102 -6.41 -28.65 -17.91
N SER A 103 -6.54 -27.54 -18.64
CA SER A 103 -5.92 -27.36 -19.96
C SER A 103 -4.40 -27.38 -19.90
N ASP A 104 -3.79 -26.81 -18.86
CA ASP A 104 -2.34 -26.80 -18.70
C ASP A 104 -1.82 -28.22 -18.47
N LYS A 105 -2.48 -28.99 -17.59
CA LYS A 105 -2.16 -30.40 -17.37
C LYS A 105 -2.23 -31.21 -18.67
N ALA A 106 -3.34 -31.08 -19.41
CA ALA A 106 -3.51 -31.77 -20.69
C ALA A 106 -2.43 -31.39 -21.71
N ASN A 107 -2.05 -30.11 -21.78
CA ASN A 107 -0.98 -29.65 -22.66
C ASN A 107 0.40 -30.19 -22.25
N ILE A 108 0.69 -30.30 -20.95
CA ILE A 108 1.94 -30.91 -20.45
C ILE A 108 1.98 -32.40 -20.78
N GLU A 109 0.86 -33.11 -20.64
CA GLU A 109 0.74 -34.53 -21.01
C GLU A 109 0.97 -34.72 -22.51
N TYR A 110 0.36 -33.89 -23.35
CA TYR A 110 0.57 -33.94 -24.80
C TYR A 110 2.02 -33.65 -25.20
N LEU A 111 2.68 -32.69 -24.53
CA LEU A 111 4.10 -32.42 -24.72
C LEU A 111 4.96 -33.63 -24.33
N LYS A 112 4.63 -34.29 -23.22
CA LYS A 112 5.32 -35.49 -22.74
C LYS A 112 5.22 -36.63 -23.76
N ASP A 113 4.05 -36.84 -24.35
CA ASP A 113 3.84 -37.90 -25.33
C ASP A 113 4.70 -37.66 -26.58
N HIS A 114 4.71 -36.43 -27.11
CA HIS A 114 5.60 -36.07 -28.21
C HIS A 114 7.08 -36.15 -27.85
N ARG A 115 7.45 -35.82 -26.61
CA ARG A 115 8.82 -36.02 -26.10
C ARG A 115 9.19 -37.49 -26.10
N ASN A 116 8.31 -38.38 -25.66
CA ASN A 116 8.59 -39.82 -25.61
C ASN A 116 8.75 -40.42 -27.01
N LEU A 117 7.86 -40.05 -27.94
CA LEU A 117 7.97 -40.45 -29.36
C LEU A 117 9.26 -39.91 -30.01
N SER A 118 9.66 -38.70 -29.63
CA SER A 118 10.88 -38.04 -30.11
C SER A 118 12.17 -38.62 -29.52
N ALA A 119 12.10 -39.26 -28.34
CA ALA A 119 13.28 -39.73 -27.61
C ALA A 119 13.59 -41.22 -27.86
N HIS A 120 12.58 -42.01 -28.19
CA HIS A 120 12.68 -43.47 -28.30
C HIS A 120 12.19 -43.93 -29.69
N PRO A 121 12.95 -44.81 -30.38
CA PRO A 121 12.52 -45.36 -31.66
C PRO A 121 11.19 -46.10 -31.51
N ASN A 122 10.26 -45.88 -32.44
CA ASN A 122 9.01 -46.63 -32.46
C ASN A 122 9.26 -48.01 -33.09
N ILE A 123 9.42 -49.03 -32.26
CA ILE A 123 9.71 -50.41 -32.69
C ILE A 123 8.49 -51.03 -33.43
N LEU A 124 7.31 -50.41 -33.34
CA LEU A 124 6.05 -50.94 -33.86
C LEU A 124 5.61 -50.31 -35.19
N ASP A 125 6.28 -49.24 -35.66
CA ASP A 125 5.80 -48.47 -36.82
C ASP A 125 6.99 -48.09 -37.73
N THR A 126 6.99 -48.69 -38.94
CA THR A 126 7.93 -48.56 -40.08
C THR A 126 9.28 -49.29 -40.02
N GLU A 127 9.66 -49.83 -41.18
CA GLU A 127 10.81 -50.72 -41.47
C GLU A 127 12.20 -50.13 -41.16
N ASP A 128 12.29 -48.86 -40.71
CA ASP A 128 13.54 -48.09 -40.61
C ASP A 128 13.90 -47.59 -39.19
N ASN A 129 13.19 -47.97 -38.12
CA ASN A 129 13.51 -47.57 -36.73
C ASN A 129 13.72 -46.05 -36.54
N VAL A 130 12.98 -45.21 -37.27
CA VAL A 130 13.19 -43.75 -37.28
C VAL A 130 12.53 -43.09 -36.07
N LEU A 131 13.21 -42.12 -35.45
CA LEU A 131 12.64 -41.30 -34.39
C LEU A 131 11.56 -40.36 -34.94
N PHE A 132 10.42 -40.29 -34.26
CA PHE A 132 9.36 -39.35 -34.60
C PHE A 132 9.87 -37.90 -34.55
N THR A 133 9.57 -37.12 -35.58
CA THR A 133 9.89 -35.70 -35.63
C THR A 133 8.59 -34.90 -35.78
N PRO A 134 8.17 -34.15 -34.75
CA PRO A 134 7.02 -33.27 -34.84
C PRO A 134 7.24 -32.20 -35.91
N ASN A 135 6.16 -31.78 -36.58
CA ASN A 135 6.24 -30.67 -37.53
C ASN A 135 6.40 -29.31 -36.80
N LYS A 136 6.79 -28.29 -37.56
CA LYS A 136 7.03 -26.92 -37.06
C LYS A 136 5.87 -26.35 -36.25
N GLU A 137 4.63 -26.49 -36.74
CA GLU A 137 3.46 -25.88 -36.12
C GLU A 137 3.09 -26.57 -34.81
N THR A 138 3.25 -27.90 -34.75
CA THR A 138 3.10 -28.68 -33.52
C THR A 138 4.10 -28.24 -32.45
N VAL A 139 5.37 -28.06 -32.80
CA VAL A 139 6.37 -27.55 -31.83
C VAL A 139 6.04 -26.12 -31.42
N ARG A 140 5.62 -25.27 -32.36
CA ARG A 140 5.20 -23.90 -32.06
C ARG A 140 4.03 -23.85 -31.06
N ALA A 141 3.04 -24.73 -31.24
CA ALA A 141 1.90 -24.86 -30.36
C ALA A 141 2.34 -25.29 -28.95
N HIS A 142 3.22 -26.28 -28.84
CA HIS A 142 3.82 -26.70 -27.57
C HIS A 142 4.53 -25.55 -26.86
N ILE A 143 5.39 -24.83 -27.56
CA ILE A 143 6.12 -23.68 -26.99
C ILE A 143 5.15 -22.64 -26.46
N ARG A 144 4.14 -22.26 -27.26
CA ARG A 144 3.13 -21.28 -26.85
C ARG A 144 2.35 -21.75 -25.63
N ASN A 145 1.84 -22.98 -25.64
CA ASN A 145 1.02 -23.52 -24.56
C ASN A 145 1.82 -23.59 -23.26
N MET A 146 3.12 -23.94 -23.32
CA MET A 146 3.97 -23.96 -22.13
C MET A 146 4.33 -22.56 -21.64
N LEU A 147 4.55 -21.58 -22.54
CA LEU A 147 4.73 -20.19 -22.15
C LEU A 147 3.49 -19.65 -21.44
N GLU A 148 2.30 -19.80 -22.03
CA GLU A 148 1.03 -19.27 -21.48
C GLU A 148 0.59 -20.03 -20.22
N GLY A 149 0.65 -21.36 -20.25
CA GLY A 149 0.12 -22.24 -19.21
C GLY A 149 1.05 -22.45 -18.02
N VAL A 150 2.37 -22.34 -18.23
CA VAL A 150 3.37 -22.65 -17.19
C VAL A 150 4.39 -21.54 -17.06
N LEU A 151 5.31 -21.37 -18.00
CA LEU A 151 6.59 -20.68 -17.81
C LEU A 151 6.48 -19.19 -17.49
N THR A 152 5.40 -18.52 -17.92
CA THR A 152 5.15 -17.10 -17.59
C THR A 152 4.26 -16.89 -16.36
N LYS A 153 3.62 -17.96 -15.84
CA LYS A 153 2.80 -17.89 -14.62
C LYS A 153 3.69 -17.75 -13.37
N SER A 154 3.20 -17.00 -12.38
CA SER A 154 3.86 -16.90 -11.07
C SER A 154 3.80 -18.19 -10.27
N SER A 155 4.76 -18.36 -9.37
CA SER A 155 4.83 -19.44 -8.37
C SER A 155 3.67 -19.41 -7.37
N THR A 156 2.87 -18.34 -7.25
CA THR A 156 1.85 -18.26 -6.19
C THR A 156 0.39 -18.23 -6.66
N HIS A 157 -0.49 -18.92 -5.93
CA HIS A 157 -1.94 -18.71 -6.03
C HIS A 157 -2.33 -17.40 -5.34
N THR A 158 -2.80 -16.44 -6.13
CA THR A 158 -3.11 -15.06 -5.71
C THR A 158 -3.90 -14.95 -4.40
N ALA A 159 -4.94 -15.76 -4.17
CA ALA A 159 -5.75 -15.63 -2.95
C ALA A 159 -5.00 -16.07 -1.68
N LYS A 160 -4.20 -17.15 -1.77
CA LYS A 160 -3.44 -17.67 -0.62
C LYS A 160 -2.32 -16.70 -0.25
N LEU A 161 -1.65 -16.10 -1.25
CA LEU A 161 -0.64 -15.07 -1.04
C LEU A 161 -1.21 -13.87 -0.29
N VAL A 162 -2.39 -13.40 -0.70
CA VAL A 162 -3.04 -12.25 -0.07
C VAL A 162 -3.35 -12.54 1.40
N ASP A 163 -3.90 -13.73 1.71
CA ASP A 163 -4.20 -14.12 3.10
C ASP A 163 -2.93 -14.28 3.94
N LEU A 164 -1.86 -14.84 3.35
CA LEU A 164 -0.56 -14.95 3.97
C LEU A 164 0.01 -13.57 4.31
N ILE A 165 0.01 -12.64 3.35
CA ILE A 165 0.52 -11.28 3.55
C ILE A 165 -0.22 -10.62 4.69
N ILE A 166 -1.55 -10.61 4.67
CA ILE A 166 -2.38 -9.96 5.70
C ILE A 166 -2.06 -10.53 7.09
N THR A 167 -1.92 -11.85 7.21
CA THR A 167 -1.55 -12.50 8.47
C THR A 167 -0.12 -12.16 8.94
N LYS A 168 0.78 -11.84 8.00
CA LYS A 168 2.19 -11.52 8.28
C LYS A 168 2.47 -10.04 8.52
N LEU A 169 1.58 -9.14 8.09
CA LEU A 169 1.75 -7.69 8.27
C LEU A 169 2.06 -7.30 9.72
N PRO A 170 1.35 -7.78 10.76
CA PRO A 170 1.57 -7.33 12.13
C PRO A 170 2.97 -7.72 12.63
N GLN A 171 3.36 -8.98 12.42
CA GLN A 171 4.69 -9.48 12.79
C GLN A 171 5.81 -8.73 12.06
N MET A 172 5.61 -8.39 10.79
CA MET A 172 6.60 -7.62 10.04
C MET A 172 6.71 -6.18 10.53
N TYR A 173 5.60 -5.59 10.94
CA TYR A 173 5.55 -4.24 11.48
C TYR A 173 6.25 -4.15 12.84
N GLU A 174 6.03 -5.14 13.72
CA GLU A 174 6.72 -5.25 15.02
C GLU A 174 8.23 -5.44 14.89
N LEU A 175 8.69 -6.12 13.83
CA LEU A 175 10.12 -6.36 13.58
C LEU A 175 10.86 -5.17 12.95
N ALA A 176 10.14 -4.19 12.42
CA ALA A 176 10.73 -3.02 11.78
C ALA A 176 11.10 -1.95 12.82
N ASN A 177 12.21 -1.25 12.60
CA ASN A 177 12.60 -0.14 13.48
C ASN A 177 11.70 1.09 13.29
N ASP A 178 11.22 1.30 12.06
CA ASP A 178 10.33 2.39 11.69
C ASP A 178 9.43 2.02 10.50
N THR A 179 8.47 2.90 10.20
CA THR A 179 7.55 2.74 9.06
C THR A 179 8.29 2.63 7.72
N THR A 180 9.42 3.32 7.55
CA THR A 180 10.19 3.31 6.29
C THR A 180 10.87 1.96 6.06
N GLU A 181 11.39 1.32 7.10
CA GLU A 181 11.91 -0.03 7.05
C GLU A 181 10.81 -1.06 6.77
N PHE A 182 9.68 -0.95 7.47
CA PHE A 182 8.51 -1.80 7.23
C PHE A 182 8.08 -1.77 5.76
N GLU A 183 7.89 -0.57 5.20
CA GLU A 183 7.50 -0.39 3.80
C GLU A 183 8.52 -1.02 2.83
N ARG A 184 9.82 -0.81 3.06
CA ARG A 184 10.89 -1.43 2.26
C ARG A 184 10.85 -2.95 2.32
N MET A 185 10.64 -3.53 3.50
CA MET A 185 10.51 -4.98 3.67
C MET A 185 9.30 -5.53 2.91
N LEU A 186 8.16 -4.86 3.02
CA LEU A 186 6.90 -5.26 2.37
C LEU A 186 6.99 -5.19 0.84
N VAL A 187 7.60 -4.13 0.30
CA VAL A 187 7.83 -3.99 -1.15
C VAL A 187 8.76 -5.07 -1.66
N LYS A 188 9.91 -5.27 -0.99
CA LYS A 188 10.94 -6.22 -1.43
C LYS A 188 10.46 -7.67 -1.37
N ARG A 189 9.71 -8.04 -0.32
CA ARG A 189 9.29 -9.43 -0.10
C ARG A 189 8.01 -9.79 -0.84
N TYR A 190 7.11 -8.84 -1.04
CA TYR A 190 5.77 -9.14 -1.56
C TYR A 190 5.36 -8.21 -2.71
N LEU A 191 5.16 -6.92 -2.46
CA LEU A 191 4.45 -6.06 -3.42
C LEU A 191 5.15 -5.97 -4.78
N GLY A 192 6.49 -5.94 -4.81
CA GLY A 192 7.27 -5.79 -6.04
C GLY A 192 7.09 -6.91 -7.07
N GLU A 193 6.65 -8.10 -6.63
CA GLU A 193 6.47 -9.26 -7.52
C GLU A 193 5.01 -9.62 -7.78
N MET A 194 4.08 -8.98 -7.07
CA MET A 194 2.65 -9.24 -7.20
C MET A 194 2.13 -8.76 -8.57
N ASN A 195 1.30 -9.59 -9.19
CA ASN A 195 0.56 -9.17 -10.38
C ASN A 195 -0.63 -8.26 -10.00
N GLY A 196 -1.16 -7.52 -10.97
CA GLY A 196 -2.25 -6.56 -10.72
C GLY A 196 -3.52 -7.18 -10.10
N LYS A 197 -3.84 -8.45 -10.41
CA LYS A 197 -4.99 -9.14 -9.79
C LYS A 197 -4.75 -9.37 -8.30
N ALA A 198 -3.52 -9.76 -7.93
CA ALA A 198 -3.14 -9.98 -6.54
C ALA A 198 -3.11 -8.68 -5.74
N LEU A 199 -2.54 -7.61 -6.31
CA LEU A 199 -2.56 -6.29 -5.69
C LEU A 199 -3.99 -5.77 -5.49
N THR A 200 -4.86 -5.93 -6.50
CA THR A 200 -6.28 -5.57 -6.40
C THR A 200 -6.99 -6.33 -5.28
N SER A 201 -6.75 -7.65 -5.18
CA SER A 201 -7.32 -8.49 -4.14
C SER A 201 -6.81 -8.11 -2.74
N LEU A 202 -5.51 -7.83 -2.60
CA LEU A 202 -4.90 -7.37 -1.36
C LEU A 202 -5.50 -6.04 -0.92
N PHE A 203 -5.50 -5.05 -1.82
CA PHE A 203 -6.07 -3.73 -1.58
C PHE A 203 -7.54 -3.82 -1.16
N LYS A 204 -8.36 -4.63 -1.85
CA LYS A 204 -9.77 -4.83 -1.51
C LYS A 204 -9.97 -5.37 -0.09
N LYS A 205 -9.18 -6.37 0.33
CA LYS A 205 -9.25 -6.92 1.70
C LYS A 205 -8.76 -5.92 2.75
N LEU A 206 -7.63 -5.25 2.50
CA LEU A 206 -7.10 -4.24 3.41
C LEU A 206 -8.06 -3.06 3.57
N TRP A 207 -8.71 -2.61 2.49
CA TRP A 207 -9.75 -1.59 2.57
C TRP A 207 -10.87 -1.99 3.53
N LYS A 208 -11.37 -3.22 3.39
CA LYS A 208 -12.41 -3.76 4.27
C LYS A 208 -11.97 -3.77 5.74
N PHE A 209 -10.79 -4.28 6.04
CA PHE A 209 -10.28 -4.36 7.41
C PHE A 209 -9.97 -2.99 8.00
N THR A 210 -9.49 -2.05 7.19
CA THR A 210 -9.07 -0.72 7.64
C THR A 210 -10.22 0.25 7.82
N TYR A 211 -11.21 0.23 6.93
CA TYR A 211 -12.22 1.29 6.85
C TYR A 211 -13.66 0.83 7.06
N ARG A 212 -13.95 -0.47 6.96
CA ARG A 212 -15.33 -0.99 7.08
C ARG A 212 -15.59 -1.71 8.38
N LEU A 213 -14.76 -2.70 8.72
CA LEU A 213 -14.97 -3.54 9.89
C LEU A 213 -14.54 -2.81 11.17
N ASP A 214 -15.19 -3.16 12.27
CA ASP A 214 -15.04 -2.57 13.61
C ASP A 214 -15.13 -3.68 14.66
N ASP A 215 -14.23 -4.65 14.54
CA ASP A 215 -14.03 -5.74 15.48
C ASP A 215 -12.60 -5.69 16.06
N ASP A 216 -12.38 -6.37 17.19
CA ASP A 216 -11.14 -6.30 17.96
C ASP A 216 -9.91 -6.68 17.13
N ASP A 217 -10.00 -7.76 16.34
CA ASP A 217 -8.91 -8.22 15.47
C ASP A 217 -8.56 -7.16 14.41
N CYS A 218 -9.58 -6.51 13.82
CA CYS A 218 -9.35 -5.42 12.88
C CYS A 218 -8.75 -4.19 13.55
N ASP A 219 -9.15 -3.89 14.78
CA ASP A 219 -8.67 -2.72 15.52
C ASP A 219 -7.20 -2.85 15.94
N GLU A 220 -6.77 -4.02 16.39
CA GLU A 220 -5.37 -4.31 16.70
C GLU A 220 -4.45 -4.09 15.48
N ASN A 221 -4.95 -4.43 14.29
CA ASN A 221 -4.17 -4.41 13.06
C ASN A 221 -4.46 -3.18 12.16
N ARG A 222 -5.31 -2.26 12.61
CA ARG A 222 -5.80 -1.15 11.76
C ARG A 222 -4.68 -0.22 11.30
N GLU A 223 -3.70 0.03 12.17
CA GLU A 223 -2.56 0.90 11.87
C GLU A 223 -1.73 0.34 10.71
N VAL A 224 -1.26 -0.90 10.85
CA VAL A 224 -0.42 -1.56 9.84
C VAL A 224 -1.17 -1.75 8.53
N ASN A 225 -2.48 -2.03 8.60
CA ASN A 225 -3.32 -2.14 7.41
C ASN A 225 -3.44 -0.80 6.68
N ALA A 226 -3.65 0.32 7.41
CA ALA A 226 -3.73 1.66 6.83
C ALA A 226 -2.41 2.07 6.16
N ILE A 227 -1.28 1.89 6.85
CA ILE A 227 0.06 2.15 6.29
C ILE A 227 0.26 1.36 5.00
N THR A 228 -0.17 0.10 4.98
CA THR A 228 -0.06 -0.75 3.78
C THR A 228 -0.95 -0.25 2.64
N VAL A 229 -2.18 0.21 2.94
CA VAL A 229 -3.08 0.82 1.94
C VAL A 229 -2.45 2.08 1.34
N GLU A 230 -1.92 2.98 2.18
CA GLU A 230 -1.24 4.20 1.75
C GLU A 230 0.01 3.89 0.90
N LEU A 231 0.78 2.86 1.27
CA LEU A 231 1.92 2.40 0.48
C LEU A 231 1.49 1.90 -0.90
N ILE A 232 0.44 1.08 -0.97
CA ILE A 232 -0.11 0.58 -2.25
C ILE A 232 -0.58 1.75 -3.11
N ASN A 233 -1.24 2.75 -2.52
CA ASN A 233 -1.68 3.95 -3.24
C ASN A 233 -0.50 4.77 -3.79
N ARG A 234 0.61 4.92 -3.05
CA ARG A 234 1.80 5.62 -3.56
C ARG A 234 2.49 4.89 -4.70
N ILE A 235 2.59 3.56 -4.63
CA ILE A 235 3.34 2.76 -5.62
C ILE A 235 2.48 2.43 -6.85
N TYR A 236 1.18 2.22 -6.65
CA TYR A 236 0.23 1.77 -7.68
C TYR A 236 -1.04 2.65 -7.74
N PRO A 237 -0.93 3.99 -7.92
CA PRO A 237 -2.07 4.90 -7.83
C PRO A 237 -3.16 4.60 -8.87
N ASP A 238 -2.78 4.27 -10.12
CA ASP A 238 -3.74 3.96 -11.18
C ASP A 238 -4.58 2.71 -10.86
N LEU A 239 -3.97 1.72 -10.19
CA LEU A 239 -4.68 0.51 -9.75
C LEU A 239 -5.70 0.86 -8.67
N VAL A 240 -5.31 1.70 -7.69
CA VAL A 240 -6.21 2.12 -6.60
C VAL A 240 -7.38 2.95 -7.14
N ILE A 241 -7.12 3.91 -8.03
CA ILE A 241 -8.16 4.70 -8.70
C ILE A 241 -9.12 3.78 -9.47
N LYS A 242 -8.58 2.81 -10.21
CA LYS A 242 -9.39 1.84 -10.95
C LYS A 242 -10.26 0.99 -10.03
N CYS A 243 -9.73 0.50 -8.90
CA CYS A 243 -10.50 -0.25 -7.92
C CYS A 243 -11.74 0.51 -7.45
N LEU A 244 -11.56 1.77 -7.02
CA LEU A 244 -12.68 2.60 -6.54
C LEU A 244 -13.66 2.95 -7.67
N SER A 245 -13.16 3.18 -8.89
CA SER A 245 -14.00 3.52 -10.04
C SER A 245 -14.83 2.33 -10.55
N ASP A 246 -14.27 1.12 -10.50
CA ASP A 246 -14.92 -0.10 -11.00
C ASP A 246 -15.96 -0.68 -10.01
N ASP A 247 -15.85 -0.39 -8.71
CA ASP A 247 -16.76 -0.91 -7.66
C ASP A 247 -17.06 0.13 -6.55
N PRO A 248 -17.64 1.31 -6.89
CA PRO A 248 -17.86 2.40 -5.94
C PRO A 248 -18.78 1.98 -4.78
N VAL A 249 -19.75 1.11 -5.04
CA VAL A 249 -20.66 0.55 -4.02
C VAL A 249 -19.91 -0.21 -2.94
N TYR A 250 -18.88 -0.99 -3.30
CA TYR A 250 -18.08 -1.71 -2.31
C TYR A 250 -17.20 -0.75 -1.50
N TYR A 251 -16.50 0.16 -2.17
CA TYR A 251 -15.54 1.04 -1.52
C TYR A 251 -16.21 2.13 -0.67
N SER A 252 -17.48 2.44 -0.94
CA SER A 252 -18.31 3.34 -0.14
C SER A 252 -18.87 2.70 1.14
N GLN A 253 -18.73 1.38 1.31
CA GLN A 253 -19.11 0.70 2.56
C GLN A 253 -18.01 0.91 3.62
N VAL A 254 -17.99 2.09 4.21
CA VAL A 254 -17.07 2.48 5.29
C VAL A 254 -17.81 2.70 6.61
N SER A 255 -17.09 2.59 7.73
CA SER A 255 -17.57 2.93 9.06
C SER A 255 -17.22 4.38 9.38
N PHE A 256 -18.13 5.06 10.08
CA PHE A 256 -17.97 6.43 10.57
C PHE A 256 -17.40 6.48 11.99
N GLY A 257 -16.84 5.36 12.47
CA GLY A 257 -16.09 5.32 13.72
C GLY A 257 -14.86 6.21 13.67
N LYS A 258 -14.50 6.81 14.81
CA LYS A 258 -13.37 7.74 14.91
C LYS A 258 -12.06 7.10 14.42
N LYS A 259 -11.82 5.80 14.70
CA LYS A 259 -10.60 5.09 14.28
C LYS A 259 -10.50 5.03 12.74
N GLN A 260 -11.59 4.69 12.08
CA GLN A 260 -11.69 4.58 10.62
C GLN A 260 -11.60 5.94 9.95
N ILE A 261 -12.32 6.95 10.45
CA ILE A 261 -12.25 8.32 9.91
C ILE A 261 -10.82 8.87 9.98
N ASN A 262 -10.10 8.63 11.08
CA ASN A 262 -8.70 9.07 11.16
C ASN A 262 -7.85 8.48 10.02
N LYS A 263 -8.02 7.19 9.70
CA LYS A 263 -7.26 6.52 8.63
C LYS A 263 -7.74 6.88 7.23
N LEU A 264 -9.03 7.19 7.06
CA LEU A 264 -9.55 7.74 5.81
C LEU A 264 -8.98 9.13 5.53
N ILE A 265 -8.87 9.99 6.56
CA ILE A 265 -8.24 11.31 6.43
C ILE A 265 -6.80 11.16 5.94
N ASP A 266 -6.01 10.24 6.50
CA ASP A 266 -4.62 10.02 6.11
C ASP A 266 -4.51 9.62 4.62
N LEU A 267 -5.33 8.66 4.18
CA LEU A 267 -5.38 8.23 2.78
C LEU A 267 -5.85 9.35 1.83
N PHE A 268 -6.93 10.06 2.17
CA PHE A 268 -7.49 11.09 1.29
C PHE A 268 -6.64 12.36 1.24
N ASN A 269 -5.91 12.66 2.30
CA ASN A 269 -4.87 13.69 2.22
C ASN A 269 -3.76 13.27 1.25
N GLN A 270 -3.36 12.01 1.22
CA GLN A 270 -2.36 11.55 0.24
C GLN A 270 -2.89 11.57 -1.20
N SER A 271 -4.18 11.28 -1.41
CA SER A 271 -4.82 11.29 -2.73
C SER A 271 -6.28 11.79 -2.66
N PRO A 272 -6.50 13.12 -2.69
CA PRO A 272 -7.84 13.72 -2.53
C PRO A 272 -8.86 13.23 -3.56
N ARG A 273 -8.40 12.84 -4.74
CA ARG A 273 -9.25 12.31 -5.81
C ARG A 273 -10.02 11.06 -5.38
N LEU A 274 -9.47 10.24 -4.48
CA LEU A 274 -10.13 9.01 -4.03
C LEU A 274 -11.43 9.30 -3.26
N PHE A 275 -11.51 10.42 -2.54
CA PHE A 275 -12.72 10.82 -1.83
C PHE A 275 -13.89 11.06 -2.80
N ILE A 276 -13.61 11.69 -3.95
CA ILE A 276 -14.62 12.03 -4.98
C ILE A 276 -15.15 10.76 -5.69
N LEU A 277 -14.42 9.64 -5.62
CA LEU A 277 -14.83 8.36 -6.21
C LEU A 277 -15.81 7.57 -5.32
N LEU A 278 -16.04 8.00 -4.07
CA LEU A 278 -17.05 7.39 -3.21
C LEU A 278 -18.46 7.85 -3.61
N ASP A 279 -19.48 7.14 -3.13
CA ASP A 279 -20.87 7.54 -3.31
C ASP A 279 -21.14 8.90 -2.64
N GLU A 280 -21.91 9.77 -3.29
CA GLU A 280 -22.16 11.15 -2.82
C GLU A 280 -22.72 11.21 -1.39
N ASP A 281 -23.58 10.27 -1.02
CA ASP A 281 -24.16 10.22 0.33
C ASP A 281 -23.10 9.88 1.39
N VAL A 282 -22.14 9.01 1.05
CA VAL A 282 -21.02 8.68 1.94
C VAL A 282 -20.05 9.85 2.04
N GLN A 283 -19.81 10.58 0.93
CA GLN A 283 -19.03 11.82 0.95
C GLN A 283 -19.65 12.85 1.91
N LYS A 284 -20.97 13.07 1.82
CA LYS A 284 -21.69 14.01 2.71
C LYS A 284 -21.66 13.56 4.18
N GLN A 285 -21.81 12.27 4.44
CA GLN A 285 -21.74 11.72 5.80
C GLN A 285 -20.35 11.87 6.39
N LEU A 286 -19.29 11.56 5.62
CA LEU A 286 -17.90 11.77 6.05
C LEU A 286 -17.60 13.24 6.34
N ASP A 287 -17.98 14.17 5.45
CA ASP A 287 -17.80 15.60 5.66
C ASP A 287 -18.50 16.07 6.95
N THR A 288 -19.74 15.60 7.18
CA THR A 288 -20.51 15.91 8.39
C THR A 288 -19.81 15.42 9.66
N GLU A 289 -19.39 14.15 9.70
CA GLU A 289 -18.72 13.57 10.88
C GLU A 289 -17.32 14.16 11.12
N ILE A 290 -16.58 14.48 10.07
CA ILE A 290 -15.27 15.16 10.18
C ILE A 290 -15.45 16.56 10.79
N ARG A 291 -16.43 17.34 10.30
CA ARG A 291 -16.70 18.71 10.79
C ARG A 291 -17.22 18.76 12.21
N ARG A 292 -17.70 17.64 12.76
CA ARG A 292 -18.15 17.52 14.15
C ARG A 292 -17.02 17.70 15.15
N TYR A 293 -15.78 17.37 14.76
CA TYR A 293 -14.61 17.42 15.63
C TYR A 293 -13.54 18.34 15.05
N ASN A 294 -13.23 19.44 15.74
CA ASN A 294 -12.24 20.43 15.28
C ASN A 294 -10.90 19.77 14.89
N SER A 295 -10.42 18.81 15.68
CA SER A 295 -9.14 18.12 15.40
C SER A 295 -9.17 17.24 14.15
N LEU A 296 -10.33 16.72 13.74
CA LEU A 296 -10.48 15.98 12.49
C LEU A 296 -10.60 16.95 11.32
N PHE A 297 -11.43 17.98 11.46
CA PHE A 297 -11.61 18.99 10.43
C PHE A 297 -10.29 19.63 10.02
N VAL A 298 -9.47 20.07 10.99
CA VAL A 298 -8.15 20.67 10.74
C VAL A 298 -7.21 19.74 9.95
N ARG A 299 -7.30 18.43 10.16
CA ARG A 299 -6.47 17.45 9.44
C ARG A 299 -6.98 17.16 8.04
N ALA A 300 -8.28 17.27 7.78
CA ALA A 300 -8.94 16.81 6.57
C ALA A 300 -8.82 17.81 5.42
N TRP A 301 -7.58 18.12 5.02
CA TRP A 301 -7.35 19.13 3.99
C TRP A 301 -7.92 18.74 2.63
N PHE A 302 -8.08 17.43 2.36
CA PHE A 302 -8.73 16.91 1.16
C PHE A 302 -10.17 17.43 0.93
N LEU A 303 -10.81 18.04 1.94
CA LEU A 303 -12.09 18.74 1.81
C LEU A 303 -11.98 20.13 1.13
N SER A 304 -10.77 20.52 0.74
CA SER A 304 -10.45 21.74 -0.03
C SER A 304 -9.64 21.37 -1.27
N SER A 305 -9.46 22.34 -2.18
CA SER A 305 -8.59 22.18 -3.36
C SER A 305 -7.15 21.82 -2.99
N ASP A 306 -6.64 22.44 -1.93
CA ASP A 306 -5.27 22.35 -1.48
C ASP A 306 -5.16 22.71 0.01
N PRO A 307 -4.01 22.39 0.65
CA PRO A 307 -3.80 22.67 2.07
C PRO A 307 -3.87 24.15 2.46
N GLU A 308 -3.50 25.10 1.58
CA GLU A 308 -3.53 26.53 1.88
C GLU A 308 -4.97 27.05 1.88
N GLU A 309 -5.79 26.66 0.89
CA GLU A 309 -7.22 26.93 0.89
C GLU A 309 -7.90 26.32 2.12
N HIS A 310 -7.48 25.11 2.53
CA HIS A 310 -7.97 24.51 3.75
C HIS A 310 -7.64 25.30 5.01
N LEU A 311 -6.40 25.76 5.17
CA LEU A 311 -6.01 26.63 6.28
C LEU A 311 -6.89 27.89 6.35
N ASN A 312 -7.18 28.51 5.20
CA ASN A 312 -8.05 29.69 5.12
C ASN A 312 -9.51 29.40 5.56
N LYS A 313 -10.00 28.17 5.42
CA LYS A 313 -11.31 27.74 5.96
C LYS A 313 -11.25 27.39 7.44
N VAL A 314 -10.15 26.82 7.90
CA VAL A 314 -9.95 26.39 9.29
C VAL A 314 -9.83 27.57 10.25
N VAL A 315 -9.07 28.61 9.88
CA VAL A 315 -8.86 29.81 10.71
C VAL A 315 -10.18 30.45 11.18
N PRO A 316 -11.14 30.82 10.30
CA PRO A 316 -12.41 31.37 10.73
C PRO A 316 -13.29 30.34 11.46
N HIS A 317 -13.17 29.05 11.15
CA HIS A 317 -13.89 28.00 11.86
C HIS A 317 -13.49 27.90 13.33
N LEU A 318 -12.20 28.07 13.65
CA LEU A 318 -11.67 27.98 15.01
C LEU A 318 -11.72 29.29 15.80
N SER A 319 -11.68 30.45 15.12
CA SER A 319 -11.49 31.78 15.75
C SER A 319 -12.44 32.09 16.92
N SER A 320 -13.66 31.53 16.95
CA SER A 320 -14.66 31.75 18.01
C SER A 320 -15.08 30.48 18.75
N ARG A 321 -14.45 29.33 18.47
CA ARG A 321 -14.78 28.03 19.05
C ARG A 321 -13.72 27.62 20.03
N GLU A 322 -14.12 27.01 21.14
CA GLU A 322 -13.13 26.38 22.03
C GLU A 322 -12.55 25.13 21.37
N PHE A 323 -11.24 24.96 21.54
CA PHE A 323 -10.53 23.78 21.06
C PHE A 323 -9.41 23.40 22.03
N ASN A 324 -8.98 22.14 21.94
CA ASN A 324 -7.94 21.58 22.81
C ASN A 324 -6.55 21.64 22.15
N TYR A 325 -5.52 21.27 22.93
CA TYR A 325 -4.13 21.24 22.47
C TYR A 325 -3.90 20.33 21.24
N ILE A 326 -4.69 19.26 21.10
CA ILE A 326 -4.59 18.37 19.93
C ILE A 326 -4.94 19.15 18.67
N THR A 327 -6.04 19.91 18.70
CA THR A 327 -6.46 20.75 17.58
C THR A 327 -5.41 21.82 17.26
N LEU A 328 -4.83 22.43 18.30
CA LEU A 328 -3.76 23.42 18.16
C LEU A 328 -2.54 22.84 17.42
N ASN A 329 -2.04 21.68 17.85
CA ASN A 329 -0.89 21.03 17.23
C ASN A 329 -1.19 20.66 15.76
N ARG A 330 -2.39 20.19 15.44
CA ARG A 330 -2.77 19.89 14.05
C ARG A 330 -2.83 21.13 13.17
N LEU A 331 -3.26 22.26 13.72
CA LEU A 331 -3.29 23.52 12.99
C LEU A 331 -1.87 24.01 12.70
N GLU A 332 -0.99 23.89 13.69
CA GLU A 332 0.43 24.21 13.52
C GLU A 332 1.08 23.35 12.44
N GLU A 333 0.87 22.03 12.47
CA GLU A 333 1.35 21.12 11.42
C GLU A 333 0.87 21.54 10.02
N LEU A 334 -0.42 21.88 9.89
CA LEU A 334 -0.99 22.38 8.63
C LEU A 334 -0.32 23.69 8.19
N ALA A 335 -0.17 24.65 9.10
CA ALA A 335 0.44 25.94 8.83
C ALA A 335 1.92 25.82 8.44
N ARG A 336 2.68 24.92 9.08
CA ARG A 336 4.07 24.59 8.70
C ARG A 336 4.13 23.98 7.31
N THR A 337 3.21 23.04 7.00
CA THR A 337 3.13 22.39 5.68
C THR A 337 2.97 23.39 4.54
N VAL A 338 2.20 24.47 4.74
CA VAL A 338 1.98 25.52 3.74
C VAL A 338 2.91 26.73 3.90
N ASN A 339 3.84 26.69 4.85
CA ASN A 339 4.72 27.80 5.19
C ASN A 339 3.99 29.12 5.52
N LYS A 340 2.92 29.05 6.34
CA LYS A 340 2.08 30.18 6.78
C LYS A 340 1.98 30.27 8.29
N MET A 341 3.11 30.19 9.00
CA MET A 341 3.14 30.29 10.46
C MET A 341 2.61 31.63 10.98
N ASN A 342 2.79 32.71 10.23
CA ASN A 342 2.18 34.00 10.52
C ASN A 342 0.64 33.94 10.58
N VAL A 343 -0.01 33.17 9.71
CA VAL A 343 -1.47 32.97 9.72
C VAL A 343 -1.90 32.23 10.99
N TYR A 344 -1.14 31.22 11.39
CA TYR A 344 -1.37 30.48 12.62
C TYR A 344 -1.30 31.38 13.87
N ARG A 345 -0.25 32.20 13.98
CA ARG A 345 -0.04 33.10 15.13
C ARG A 345 -1.08 34.21 15.18
N LYS A 346 -1.42 34.82 14.03
CA LYS A 346 -2.54 35.77 13.93
C LYS A 346 -3.88 35.15 14.30
N MET A 347 -4.11 33.87 13.97
CA MET A 347 -5.29 33.15 14.44
C MET A 347 -5.30 33.05 15.97
N LEU A 348 -4.18 32.72 16.60
CA LEU A 348 -4.09 32.64 18.07
C LEU A 348 -4.38 33.99 18.75
N ILE A 349 -3.85 35.09 18.21
CA ILE A 349 -4.16 36.45 18.67
C ILE A 349 -5.67 36.71 18.55
N LYS A 350 -6.26 36.39 17.39
CA LYS A 350 -7.70 36.54 17.16
C LYS A 350 -8.53 35.66 18.09
N TYR A 351 -8.10 34.43 18.34
CA TYR A 351 -8.76 33.50 19.23
C TYR A 351 -8.80 34.03 20.66
N LEU A 352 -7.69 34.57 21.16
CA LEU A 352 -7.65 35.25 22.45
C LEU A 352 -8.55 36.50 22.47
N SER A 353 -8.50 37.33 21.41
CA SER A 353 -9.32 38.54 21.30
C SER A 353 -10.83 38.28 21.41
N SER A 354 -11.28 37.09 21.01
CA SER A 354 -12.68 36.66 21.03
C SER A 354 -13.22 36.31 22.43
N ALA A 355 -12.38 36.37 23.47
CA ALA A 355 -12.80 36.08 24.83
C ALA A 355 -13.94 37.01 25.27
N ASN A 356 -15.06 36.42 25.67
CA ASN A 356 -16.29 37.14 26.08
C ASN A 356 -16.68 36.90 27.54
N ASN A 357 -15.86 36.14 28.29
CA ASN A 357 -16.01 35.90 29.72
C ASN A 357 -14.66 35.50 30.31
N TYR A 358 -14.49 35.68 31.62
CA TYR A 358 -13.22 35.41 32.32
C TYR A 358 -12.74 33.95 32.19
N SER A 359 -13.62 32.96 32.37
CA SER A 359 -13.23 31.55 32.26
C SER A 359 -12.75 31.19 30.85
N GLY A 360 -13.39 31.75 29.83
CA GLY A 360 -12.99 31.60 28.43
C GLY A 360 -11.67 32.29 28.12
N ALA A 361 -11.40 33.45 28.74
CA ALA A 361 -10.13 34.15 28.62
C ALA A 361 -8.98 33.32 29.23
N ILE A 362 -9.15 32.79 30.44
CA ILE A 362 -8.15 31.94 31.12
C ILE A 362 -7.72 30.76 30.23
N ARG A 363 -8.70 30.01 29.68
CA ARG A 363 -8.41 28.89 28.76
C ARG A 363 -7.67 29.31 27.50
N ARG A 364 -7.98 30.49 26.95
CA ARG A 364 -7.33 31.04 25.76
C ARG A 364 -5.90 31.49 26.05
N ILE A 365 -5.68 32.13 27.21
CA ILE A 365 -4.36 32.52 27.71
C ILE A 365 -3.45 31.29 27.80
N GLU A 366 -3.92 30.19 28.39
CA GLU A 366 -3.14 28.94 28.48
C GLU A 366 -2.75 28.37 27.10
N ILE A 367 -3.62 28.49 26.10
CA ILE A 367 -3.34 28.04 24.72
C ILE A 367 -2.29 28.91 24.06
N VAL A 368 -2.42 30.23 24.16
CA VAL A 368 -1.45 31.18 23.57
C VAL A 368 -0.08 31.03 24.22
N LYS A 369 -0.02 30.93 25.56
CA LYS A 369 1.22 30.77 26.33
C LYS A 369 2.08 29.60 25.84
N ARG A 370 1.46 28.47 25.47
CA ARG A 370 2.16 27.27 24.97
C ARG A 370 2.90 27.45 23.65
N LYS A 371 2.61 28.52 22.92
CA LYS A 371 3.13 28.76 21.56
C LYS A 371 3.76 30.13 21.41
N LEU A 372 4.01 30.80 22.54
CA LEU A 372 4.51 32.17 22.57
C LEU A 372 5.91 32.29 21.97
N GLU A 373 6.76 31.28 22.17
CA GLU A 373 8.12 31.21 21.59
C GLU A 373 8.15 31.29 20.06
N GLU A 374 7.03 30.97 19.38
CA GLU A 374 6.92 31.02 17.92
C GLU A 374 6.55 32.42 17.39
N PHE A 375 6.23 33.38 18.27
CA PHE A 375 5.76 34.72 17.89
C PHE A 375 6.91 35.64 17.49
N GLU A 376 6.66 36.44 16.46
CA GLU A 376 7.54 37.53 16.03
C GLU A 376 7.28 38.78 16.86
N GLU A 377 8.24 39.72 16.84
CA GLU A 377 8.15 40.97 17.60
C GLU A 377 6.86 41.77 17.33
N ASP A 378 6.45 41.91 16.07
CA ASP A 378 5.23 42.64 15.71
C ASP A 378 3.96 41.96 16.22
N GLU A 379 3.95 40.63 16.23
CA GLU A 379 2.84 39.81 16.71
C GLU A 379 2.74 39.83 18.26
N LEU A 380 3.86 39.91 18.97
CA LEU A 380 3.87 40.12 20.43
C LEU A 380 3.26 41.47 20.80
N ASN A 381 3.59 42.52 20.04
CA ASN A 381 2.98 43.85 20.22
C ASN A 381 1.48 43.83 19.91
N GLU A 382 1.06 43.13 18.84
CA GLU A 382 -0.35 42.95 18.51
C GLU A 382 -1.11 42.19 19.62
N LEU A 383 -0.47 41.17 20.21
CA LEU A 383 -1.02 40.40 21.32
C LEU A 383 -1.26 41.28 22.56
N LEU A 384 -0.28 42.10 22.96
CA LEU A 384 -0.43 43.06 24.07
C LEU A 384 -1.55 44.06 23.80
N LYS A 385 -1.67 44.57 22.57
CA LYS A 385 -2.75 45.47 22.17
C LYS A 385 -4.12 44.83 22.36
N VAL A 386 -4.28 43.57 21.93
CA VAL A 386 -5.52 42.82 22.10
C VAL A 386 -5.84 42.63 23.58
N MET A 387 -4.87 42.18 24.38
CA MET A 387 -5.03 41.98 25.82
C MET A 387 -5.48 43.27 26.53
N ASN A 388 -4.86 44.41 26.21
CA ASN A 388 -5.16 45.71 26.79
C ASN A 388 -6.58 46.22 26.45
N SER A 389 -7.10 45.83 25.27
CA SER A 389 -8.37 46.34 24.74
C SER A 389 -9.62 45.58 25.22
N ASN A 390 -9.46 44.42 25.85
CA ASN A 390 -10.58 43.56 26.24
C ASN A 390 -10.58 43.30 27.75
N SER A 391 -11.60 43.82 28.44
CA SER A 391 -11.75 43.70 29.90
C SER A 391 -11.93 42.29 30.40
N GLN A 392 -12.37 41.38 29.54
CA GLN A 392 -12.47 39.96 29.87
C GLN A 392 -11.10 39.29 29.89
N ILE A 393 -10.08 39.92 29.29
CA ILE A 393 -8.70 39.43 29.25
C ILE A 393 -7.87 40.12 30.34
N TYR A 394 -7.79 41.45 30.36
CA TYR A 394 -6.89 42.14 31.30
C TYR A 394 -7.31 41.99 32.78
N ASN A 395 -8.59 41.71 33.06
CA ASN A 395 -9.04 41.36 34.42
C ASN A 395 -9.04 39.85 34.70
N ALA A 396 -8.68 38.99 33.73
CA ALA A 396 -8.66 37.55 33.92
C ALA A 396 -7.42 37.09 34.70
N TYR A 397 -7.59 36.02 35.47
CA TYR A 397 -6.48 35.31 36.09
C TYR A 397 -5.48 34.81 35.03
N GLY A 398 -4.18 34.94 35.30
CA GLY A 398 -3.11 34.57 34.37
C GLY A 398 -2.77 35.61 33.30
N CYS A 399 -3.48 36.75 33.21
CA CYS A 399 -3.11 37.82 32.27
C CYS A 399 -1.76 38.43 32.62
N GLY A 400 -1.50 38.72 33.90
CA GLY A 400 -0.20 39.25 34.34
C GLY A 400 0.95 38.29 34.08
N ASP A 401 0.72 36.99 34.26
CA ASP A 401 1.71 35.96 33.93
C ASP A 401 2.02 35.95 32.43
N LEU A 402 0.99 36.04 31.58
CA LEU A 402 1.18 36.12 30.13
C LEU A 402 1.95 37.38 29.71
N VAL A 403 1.75 38.52 30.37
CA VAL A 403 2.55 39.74 30.12
C VAL A 403 4.03 39.49 30.45
N ASN A 404 4.31 38.81 31.57
CA ASN A 404 5.69 38.45 31.94
C ASN A 404 6.30 37.48 30.93
N ASP A 405 5.55 36.45 30.51
CA ASP A 405 6.03 35.51 29.49
C ASP A 405 6.30 36.21 28.14
N ILE A 406 5.48 37.21 27.77
CA ILE A 406 5.69 38.04 26.57
C ILE A 406 7.01 38.81 26.68
N GLN A 407 7.29 39.43 27.82
CA GLN A 407 8.55 40.15 28.05
C GLN A 407 9.75 39.20 27.99
N GLU A 408 9.67 38.05 28.66
CA GLU A 408 10.71 37.03 28.63
C GLU A 408 10.96 36.51 27.21
N THR A 409 9.89 36.25 26.45
CA THR A 409 10.00 35.83 25.04
C THR A 409 10.64 36.91 24.19
N ALA A 410 10.29 38.19 24.38
CA ALA A 410 10.86 39.28 23.62
C ALA A 410 12.36 39.48 23.93
N GLU A 411 12.74 39.33 25.20
CA GLU A 411 14.12 39.41 25.64
C GLU A 411 14.94 38.23 25.09
N ASN A 412 14.43 37.01 25.18
CA ASN A 412 15.11 35.81 24.72
C ASN A 412 15.27 35.74 23.20
N ASN A 413 14.22 36.06 22.44
CA ASN A 413 14.22 35.89 20.99
C ASN A 413 14.78 37.11 20.23
N PHE A 414 14.59 38.32 20.77
CA PHE A 414 14.90 39.56 20.06
C PHE A 414 15.84 40.49 20.84
N GLY A 415 16.18 40.17 22.10
CA GLY A 415 17.07 41.00 22.92
C GLY A 415 16.46 42.34 23.32
N ILE A 416 15.13 42.45 23.34
CA ILE A 416 14.40 43.69 23.64
C ILE A 416 13.53 43.54 24.87
N ARG A 417 13.20 44.67 25.50
CA ARG A 417 12.14 44.78 26.49
C ARG A 417 11.04 45.68 25.94
N ILE A 418 9.83 45.16 25.81
CA ILE A 418 8.72 45.90 25.19
C ILE A 418 8.26 47.00 26.15
N ASP A 419 8.14 48.23 25.66
CA ASP A 419 7.58 49.34 26.44
C ASP A 419 6.09 49.10 26.72
N LEU A 420 5.74 48.95 28.00
CA LEU A 420 4.36 48.72 28.43
C LEU A 420 3.55 50.01 28.62
N SER A 421 4.18 51.19 28.56
CA SER A 421 3.51 52.48 28.74
C SER A 421 2.28 52.72 27.84
N PRO A 422 2.23 52.22 26.58
CA PRO A 422 1.05 52.36 25.72
C PRO A 422 -0.14 51.46 26.13
N TYR A 423 0.06 50.50 27.03
CA TYR A 423 -0.92 49.48 27.40
C TYR A 423 -1.40 49.69 28.86
N SER A 424 -2.13 50.77 29.11
CA SER A 424 -2.51 51.25 30.46
C SER A 424 -3.26 50.26 31.36
N ASN A 425 -3.91 49.24 30.80
CA ASN A 425 -4.61 48.21 31.58
C ASN A 425 -3.71 46.99 31.90
N LEU A 426 -2.50 46.95 31.33
CA LEU A 426 -1.51 45.89 31.51
C LEU A 426 -0.25 46.36 32.25
N SER A 427 -0.08 47.68 32.40
CA SER A 427 1.06 48.37 33.01
C SER A 427 1.03 48.40 34.53
#